data_AF-A0ABD0QZX8-F1
#
_entry.id   AF-A0ABD0QZX8-F1
#
_cell.length_a   1.000
_cell.length_b   1.000
_cell.length_c   1.000
_cell.angle_alpha   90.00
_cell.angle_beta   90.00
_cell.angle_gamma   90.00
#
_symmetry.space_group_name_H-M   'P 1'
#
loop_
_entity.id
_entity.type
_entity.pdbx_description
1 polymer ?
#
loop_
_entity_poly.entity_id
_entity_poly.type
_entity_poly.pdbx_seq_one_letter_code
_entity_poly.pdbx_strand_id
1 'polypeptide(L)'
;MFADDPKPPGPVELEENVPGTLTVSWEPSPDEKRDNHLHYMVMKRDSIKRTWHTVADRLFNNNFTAVNIMPGREYNFRVYAKNDIGLSEPS
;
A
#
# COMPACT_ATOMS: atom_id res chain seq x y z
N MET A 1 -7.52 17.11 20.17
CA MET A 1 -6.18 17.16 19.53
C MET A 1 -6.44 16.91 18.07
N PHE A 2 -6.14 17.87 17.21
CA PHE A 2 -6.42 17.78 15.77
C PHE A 2 -5.67 16.57 15.24
N ALA A 3 -6.36 15.65 14.58
CA ALA A 3 -5.67 14.55 13.94
C ALA A 3 -4.86 15.16 12.78
N ASP A 4 -3.55 14.96 12.79
CA ASP A 4 -2.65 15.32 11.69
C ASP A 4 -2.69 14.22 10.62
N ASP A 5 -2.09 14.49 9.46
CA ASP A 5 -1.85 13.47 8.44
C ASP A 5 -1.09 12.27 9.06
N PRO A 6 -1.48 11.03 8.73
CA PRO A 6 -0.84 9.86 9.31
C PRO A 6 0.62 9.78 8.85
N LYS A 7 1.50 9.23 9.68
CA LYS A 7 2.87 8.93 9.27
C LYS A 7 2.90 7.88 8.15
N PRO A 8 3.88 7.93 7.24
CA PRO A 8 4.01 6.95 6.18
C PRO A 8 4.20 5.54 6.77
N PRO A 9 3.66 4.50 6.10
CA PRO A 9 4.04 3.13 6.38
C PRO A 9 5.54 2.93 6.10
N GLY A 10 6.12 1.87 6.66
CA GLY A 10 7.51 1.53 6.39
C GLY A 10 7.70 0.85 5.03
N PRO A 11 8.92 0.31 4.79
CA PRO A 11 9.28 -0.32 3.52
C PRO A 11 8.30 -1.41 3.09
N VAL A 12 8.12 -1.50 1.78
CA VAL A 12 7.27 -2.51 1.14
C VAL A 12 8.11 -3.72 0.77
N GLU A 13 7.65 -4.89 1.18
CA GLU A 13 8.16 -6.19 0.79
C GLU A 13 7.23 -6.83 -0.24
N LEU A 14 7.81 -7.43 -1.28
CA LEU A 14 7.08 -8.04 -2.38
C LEU A 14 7.42 -9.53 -2.43
N GLU A 15 6.40 -10.38 -2.35
CA GLU A 15 6.55 -11.83 -2.40
C GLU A 15 5.64 -12.42 -3.49
N GLU A 16 6.25 -13.08 -4.49
CA GLU A 16 5.49 -13.89 -5.44
C GLU A 16 5.09 -15.21 -4.78
N ASN A 17 3.78 -15.37 -4.54
CA ASN A 17 3.24 -16.57 -3.89
C ASN A 17 2.93 -17.66 -4.92
N VAL A 18 2.16 -17.30 -5.95
CA VAL A 18 1.88 -18.17 -7.11
C VAL A 18 2.05 -17.37 -8.41
N PRO A 19 2.37 -18.03 -9.54
CA PRO A 19 2.55 -17.35 -10.82
C PRO A 19 1.35 -16.45 -11.16
N GLY A 20 1.62 -15.16 -11.33
CA GLY A 20 0.61 -14.16 -11.67
C GLY A 20 -0.07 -13.48 -10.47
N THR A 21 0.43 -13.71 -9.27
CA THR A 21 0.05 -12.99 -8.04
C THR A 21 1.29 -12.45 -7.34
N LEU A 22 1.13 -11.34 -6.63
CA LEU A 22 2.22 -10.75 -5.86
C LEU A 22 1.65 -10.17 -4.58
N THR A 23 2.11 -10.71 -3.45
CA THR A 23 1.74 -10.26 -2.12
C THR A 23 2.64 -9.10 -1.75
N VAL A 24 1.99 -7.99 -1.42
CA VAL A 24 2.60 -6.73 -1.03
C VAL A 24 2.40 -6.61 0.47
N SER A 25 3.48 -6.61 1.23
CA SER A 25 3.45 -6.44 2.68
C SER A 25 4.22 -5.18 3.05
N TRP A 26 3.84 -4.50 4.13
CA TRP A 26 4.54 -3.29 4.58
C TRP A 26 4.59 -3.24 6.10
N GLU A 27 5.55 -2.48 6.64
CA GLU A 27 5.55 -2.20 8.07
C GLU A 27 4.43 -1.21 8.43
N PRO A 28 3.67 -1.47 9.50
CA PRO A 28 2.58 -0.60 9.94
C PRO A 28 3.08 0.80 10.28
N SER A 29 2.26 1.80 9.97
CA SER A 29 2.50 3.18 10.38
C SER A 29 2.51 3.28 11.92
N PRO A 30 3.39 4.11 12.52
CA PRO A 30 3.41 4.34 13.96
C PRO A 30 2.07 4.85 14.53
N ASP A 31 1.25 5.49 13.70
CA ASP A 31 -0.05 6.03 14.11
C ASP A 31 -1.18 5.00 14.07
N GLU A 32 -0.99 3.81 13.49
CA GLU A 32 -2.00 2.75 13.45
C GLU A 32 -2.51 2.36 14.85
N LYS A 33 -1.62 2.36 15.84
CA LYS A 33 -1.97 2.08 17.24
C LYS A 33 -2.72 3.22 17.94
N ARG A 34 -2.69 4.41 17.37
CA ARG A 34 -3.23 5.65 17.96
C ARG A 34 -4.53 6.08 17.28
N ASP A 35 -4.72 5.67 16.03
CA ASP A 35 -5.84 6.05 15.18
C ASP A 35 -6.53 4.80 14.62
N ASN A 36 -7.65 4.41 15.24
CA ASN A 36 -8.44 3.26 14.81
C ASN A 36 -9.13 3.45 13.44
N HIS A 37 -9.17 4.68 12.91
CA HIS A 37 -9.69 4.95 11.58
C HIS A 37 -8.58 4.91 10.51
N LEU A 38 -7.32 4.67 10.91
CA LEU A 38 -6.21 4.51 9.99
C LEU A 38 -6.39 3.23 9.17
N HIS A 39 -6.32 3.40 7.86
CA HIS A 39 -6.37 2.33 6.87
C HIS A 39 -5.35 2.61 5.78
N TYR A 40 -5.05 1.61 4.97
CA TYR A 40 -4.03 1.71 3.92
C TYR A 40 -4.63 1.67 2.52
N MET A 41 -4.02 2.48 1.65
CA MET A 41 -4.24 2.48 0.21
C MET A 41 -2.98 1.96 -0.49
N VAL A 42 -3.14 0.93 -1.31
CA VAL A 42 -2.09 0.35 -2.14
C VAL A 42 -2.28 0.79 -3.57
N MET A 43 -1.22 1.32 -4.16
CA MET A 43 -1.17 1.64 -5.57
C MET A 43 -0.12 0.80 -6.29
N LYS A 44 -0.43 0.45 -7.52
CA LYS A 44 0.42 -0.32 -8.42
C LYS A 44 0.75 0.51 -9.66
N ARG A 45 1.99 0.43 -10.13
CA ARG A 45 2.44 1.00 -11.40
C ARG A 45 3.16 -0.07 -12.22
N ASP A 46 2.69 -0.30 -13.43
CA ASP A 46 3.43 -1.05 -14.45
C ASP A 46 4.58 -0.18 -14.96
N SER A 47 5.80 -0.69 -14.96
CA SER A 47 7.01 0.05 -15.39
C SER A 47 6.89 0.59 -16.82
N ILE A 48 6.08 -0.04 -17.67
CA ILE A 48 5.82 0.37 -19.06
C ILE A 48 4.81 1.52 -19.10
N LYS A 49 3.70 1.43 -18.34
CA LYS A 49 2.60 2.40 -18.40
C LYS A 49 2.82 3.67 -17.59
N ARG A 50 3.82 3.68 -16.69
CA ARG A 50 4.26 4.82 -15.84
C ARG A 50 3.15 5.51 -15.03
N THR A 51 1.96 4.93 -14.95
CA THR A 51 0.78 5.45 -14.29
C THR A 51 0.47 4.62 -13.05
N TRP A 52 0.22 5.31 -11.94
CA TRP A 52 -0.17 4.67 -10.70
C TRP A 52 -1.67 4.44 -10.68
N HIS A 53 -2.09 3.23 -10.35
CA HIS A 53 -3.48 2.85 -10.19
C HIS A 53 -3.73 2.33 -8.79
N THR A 54 -4.80 2.76 -8.15
CA THR A 54 -5.24 2.21 -6.86
C THR A 54 -5.72 0.79 -7.07
N VAL A 55 -5.10 -0.16 -6.36
CA VAL A 55 -5.49 -1.58 -6.37
C VAL A 55 -6.25 -1.96 -5.10
N ALA A 56 -6.06 -1.21 -4.02
CA ALA A 56 -6.84 -1.27 -2.80
C ALA A 56 -6.84 0.10 -2.12
N ASP A 57 -7.97 0.55 -1.56
CA ASP A 57 -8.09 1.88 -0.91
C ASP A 57 -8.30 1.81 0.61
N ARG A 58 -8.91 0.74 1.12
CA ARG A 58 -9.30 0.63 2.53
C ARG A 58 -8.91 -0.72 3.11
N LEU A 59 -7.62 -0.87 3.38
CA LEU A 59 -7.07 -2.06 4.03
C LEU A 59 -6.78 -1.78 5.50
N PHE A 60 -7.26 -2.66 6.37
CA PHE A 60 -6.95 -2.63 7.81
C PHE A 60 -5.83 -3.60 8.18
N ASN A 61 -5.37 -4.40 7.21
CA ASN A 61 -4.22 -5.29 7.35
C ASN A 61 -3.00 -4.63 6.71
N ASN A 62 -1.80 -5.08 7.09
CA ASN A 62 -0.52 -4.62 6.54
C ASN A 62 -0.02 -5.47 5.36
N ASN A 63 -0.93 -6.14 4.65
CA ASN A 63 -0.63 -6.90 3.45
C ASN A 63 -1.80 -6.85 2.44
N PHE A 64 -1.46 -7.06 1.17
CA PHE A 64 -2.38 -7.11 0.06
C PHE A 64 -1.86 -8.01 -1.05
N THR A 65 -2.66 -8.99 -1.49
CA THR A 65 -2.32 -9.81 -2.65
C THR A 65 -2.86 -9.19 -3.93
N ALA A 66 -1.96 -8.64 -4.75
CA ALA A 66 -2.28 -8.17 -6.08
C ALA A 66 -2.37 -9.35 -7.06
N VAL A 67 -3.48 -9.42 -7.80
CA VAL A 67 -3.69 -10.41 -8.86
C VAL A 67 -3.41 -9.82 -10.24
N ASN A 68 -3.42 -10.68 -11.27
CA ASN A 68 -3.19 -10.29 -12.66
C ASN A 68 -1.81 -9.62 -12.86
N ILE A 69 -0.79 -10.21 -12.24
CA ILE A 69 0.61 -9.89 -12.48
C ILE A 69 1.03 -10.69 -13.72
N MET A 70 1.64 -10.03 -14.70
CA MET A 70 2.09 -10.72 -15.90
C MET A 70 3.56 -11.12 -15.72
N PRO A 71 3.92 -12.40 -15.98
CA PRO A 71 5.31 -12.83 -15.96
C PRO A 71 6.19 -11.96 -16.86
N GLY A 72 7.39 -11.64 -16.39
CA GLY A 72 8.35 -10.80 -17.12
C GLY A 72 8.01 -9.30 -17.16
N ARG A 73 7.01 -8.85 -16.39
CA ARG A 73 6.75 -7.41 -16.20
C ARG A 73 7.19 -6.94 -14.82
N GLU A 74 7.78 -5.76 -14.80
CA GLU A 74 8.13 -5.07 -13.58
C GLU A 74 6.95 -4.23 -13.09
N TYR A 75 6.61 -4.41 -11.81
CA TYR A 75 5.59 -3.64 -11.13
C TYR A 75 6.19 -2.94 -9.92
N ASN A 76 5.82 -1.68 -9.75
CA ASN A 76 6.13 -0.93 -8.54
C ASN A 76 4.87 -0.87 -7.70
N PHE A 77 5.03 -1.02 -6.39
CA PHE A 77 3.97 -0.84 -5.42
C PHE A 77 4.36 0.28 -4.46
N ARG A 78 3.36 1.04 -4.03
CA ARG A 78 3.51 2.03 -2.97
C ARG A 78 2.29 1.97 -2.07
N VAL A 79 2.51 2.18 -0.79
CA VAL A 79 1.47 2.12 0.23
C VAL A 79 1.35 3.46 0.90
N TYR A 80 0.12 3.88 1.16
CA TYR A 80 -0.22 5.10 1.87
C TYR A 80 -1.01 4.74 3.12
N ALA A 81 -0.70 5.39 4.24
CA ALA A 81 -1.61 5.44 5.37
C ALA A 81 -2.64 6.55 5.13
N LYS A 82 -3.88 6.31 5.51
CA LYS A 82 -5.02 7.21 5.30
C LYS A 82 -5.89 7.17 6.54
N ASN A 83 -6.31 8.34 7.01
CA ASN A 83 -7.31 8.46 8.08
C ASN A 83 -8.43 9.42 7.64
N ASP A 84 -9.33 9.78 8.55
CA ASP A 84 -10.44 10.70 8.26
C ASP A 84 -9.99 12.13 7.92
N ILE A 85 -8.72 12.47 8.15
CA ILE A 85 -8.16 13.80 7.91
C ILE A 85 -7.45 13.86 6.57
N GLY A 86 -6.61 12.87 6.27
CA GLY A 86 -5.72 12.97 5.13
C GLY A 86 -4.93 11.70 4.81
N LEU A 87 -3.89 11.89 4.01
CA LEU A 87 -3.10 10.83 3.39
C LEU A 87 -1.62 11.06 3.71
N SER A 88 -0.92 10.01 4.11
CA SER A 88 0.52 10.07 4.37
C SER A 88 1.33 10.26 3.07
N GLU A 89 2.63 10.43 3.22
CA GLU A 89 3.59 10.13 2.15
C GLU A 89 3.59 8.62 1.82
N PRO A 90 4.01 8.22 0.60
CA PRO A 90 4.15 6.81 0.28
C PRO A 90 5.33 6.16 1.04
N SER A 91 5.20 4.86 1.29
CA SER A 91 6.30 3.95 1.69
C SER A 91 7.54 4.07 0.82
#